data_AF-A0A6I1R9S0-F1
#
_entry.id   AF-A0A6I1R9S0-F1
#
_cell.length_a   1.000
_cell.length_b   1.000
_cell.length_c   1.000
_cell.angle_alpha   90.00
_cell.angle_beta   90.00
_cell.angle_gamma   90.00
#
_symmetry.space_group_name_H-M   'P 1'
#
loop_
_entity.id
_entity.type
_entity.pdbx_description
1 polymer ?
#
loop_
_entity_poly.entity_id
_entity_poly.type
_entity_poly.pdbx_seq_one_letter_code
_entity_poly.pdbx_strand_id
1 'polypeptide(L)' 'MLYHASTMTNLRLNLGRAFKLPSINALADPLIGNRNLRPETSLGGDVSIEQFLYKPEHVLKDLWRFGKSYQREI' A
#
# COMPACT_ATOMS: atom_id res chain seq x y z
N MET A 1 10.72 -4.33 -3.84
CA MET A 1 11.67 -4.86 -4.86
C MET A 1 11.45 -4.11 -6.17
N LEU A 2 12.53 -3.57 -6.75
CA LEU A 2 12.53 -2.93 -8.06
C LEU A 2 13.40 -3.78 -9.00
N TYR A 3 12.89 -4.06 -10.19
CA TYR A 3 13.57 -4.80 -11.23
C TYR A 3 13.54 -3.99 -12.53
N HIS A 4 14.70 -3.85 -13.15
CA HIS A 4 14.84 -3.17 -14.44
C HIS A 4 14.77 -4.22 -15.54
N ALA A 5 13.62 -4.34 -16.20
CA ALA A 5 13.47 -5.28 -17.32
C ALA A 5 14.16 -4.77 -18.59
N SER A 6 14.26 -3.44 -18.74
CA SER A 6 14.95 -2.75 -19.82
C SER A 6 15.34 -1.34 -19.36
N THR A 7 16.18 -0.64 -20.13
CA THR A 7 16.51 0.79 -19.94
C THR A 7 15.28 1.68 -19.83
N MET A 8 14.16 1.27 -20.43
CA MET A 8 12.91 2.02 -20.50
C MET A 8 11.74 1.33 -19.79
N THR A 9 11.97 0.22 -19.07
CA THR A 9 10.87 -0.52 -18.42
C THR A 9 11.28 -1.03 -17.05
N ASN A 10 10.52 -0.63 -16.03
CA ASN A 10 10.74 -1.01 -14.65
C ASN A 10 9.54 -1.78 -14.11
N LEU A 11 9.81 -2.86 -13.38
CA LEU A 11 8.84 -3.63 -12.63
C LEU A 11 9.09 -3.41 -11.14
N ARG A 12 8.04 -3.14 -10.37
CA ARG A 12 8.14 -2.98 -8.92
C ARG A 12 7.14 -3.89 -8.24
N LEU A 13 7.60 -4.55 -7.19
CA LEU A 13 6.79 -5.35 -6.29
C LEU A 13 6.97 -4.79 -4.89
N ASN A 14 5.90 -4.43 -4.21
CA ASN A 14 5.94 -4.03 -2.81
C ASN A 14 5.01 -4.93 -2.01
N LEU A 15 5.48 -5.29 -0.82
CA LEU A 15 4.71 -6.01 0.19
C LEU A 15 4.92 -5.23 1.48
N GLY A 16 3.82 -4.89 2.15
CA GLY A 16 3.85 -4.01 3.31
C GLY A 16 2.79 -4.38 4.33
N ARG A 17 3.09 -4.09 5.59
CA ARG A 17 2.14 -4.17 6.69
C ARG A 17 1.87 -2.77 7.20
N ALA A 18 0.61 -2.48 7.49
CA ALA A 18 0.23 -1.27 8.21
C ALA A 18 -0.66 -1.64 9.40
N PHE A 19 -0.78 -0.73 10.35
CA PHE A 19 -1.69 -0.88 11.46
C PHE A 19 -2.38 0.46 11.74
N LYS A 20 -3.59 0.39 12.27
CA LYS A 20 -4.36 1.53 12.72
C LYS A 20 -4.65 1.38 14.20
N LEU A 21 -4.23 2.36 14.98
CA LEU A 21 -4.53 2.39 16.41
C LEU A 21 -6.01 2.67 16.64
N PRO A 22 -6.63 2.04 17.65
CA PRO A 22 -7.97 2.40 18.08
C PRO A 22 -7.99 3.87 18.51
N SER A 23 -9.07 4.58 18.17
CA SER A 23 -9.23 5.96 18.61
C SER A 23 -9.48 6.02 20.13
N ILE A 24 -9.16 7.15 20.75
CA ILE A 24 -9.43 7.37 22.18
C ILE A 24 -10.93 7.19 22.48
N ASN A 25 -11.82 7.66 21.59
CA ASN A 25 -13.26 7.47 21.72
C ASN A 25 -13.64 5.98 21.69
N ALA A 26 -13.01 5.19 20.83
CA ALA A 26 -13.27 3.75 20.78
C ALA A 26 -12.80 3.02 22.06
N LEU A 27 -11.85 3.57 22.81
CA LEU A 27 -11.31 2.95 24.04
C LEU A 27 -11.95 3.47 25.34
N ALA A 28 -12.27 4.77 25.40
CA ALA A 28 -12.57 5.48 26.64
C ALA A 28 -14.03 5.97 26.74
N ASP A 29 -14.85 5.77 25.70
CA ASP A 29 -16.26 6.11 25.76
C ASP A 29 -16.98 5.21 26.80
N PRO A 30 -17.72 5.79 27.76
CA PRO A 30 -18.36 5.04 28.83
C PRO A 30 -19.60 4.25 28.39
N LEU A 31 -20.16 4.51 27.21
CA LEU A 31 -21.35 3.84 26.66
C LEU A 31 -20.99 2.78 25.61
N ILE A 32 -19.99 3.06 24.76
CA ILE A 32 -19.65 2.19 23.61
C ILE A 32 -18.14 1.86 23.50
N GLY A 33 -17.31 2.36 24.41
CA GLY A 33 -15.86 2.15 24.38
C GLY A 33 -15.47 0.75 24.86
N ASN A 34 -14.50 0.14 24.19
CA ASN A 34 -13.97 -1.17 24.54
C ASN A 34 -12.45 -1.09 24.74
N ARG A 35 -11.99 -1.11 25.99
CA ARG A 35 -10.56 -1.07 26.36
C ARG A 35 -9.75 -2.27 25.85
N ASN A 36 -10.41 -3.35 25.43
CA ASN A 36 -9.77 -4.53 24.85
C ASN A 36 -9.64 -4.44 23.33
N LEU A 37 -10.03 -3.32 22.70
CA LEU A 37 -9.83 -3.12 21.26
C LEU A 37 -8.35 -3.21 20.90
N ARG A 38 -8.05 -4.10 19.98
CA ARG A 38 -6.71 -4.29 19.44
C ARG A 38 -6.53 -3.42 18.20
N PRO A 39 -5.28 -3.06 17.87
CA PRO A 39 -4.99 -2.38 16.62
C PRO A 39 -5.45 -3.20 15.43
N GLU A 40 -6.12 -2.55 14.50
CA GLU A 40 -6.45 -3.15 13.21
C GLU A 40 -5.17 -3.27 12.39
N THR A 41 -4.93 -4.42 11.77
CA THR A 41 -3.73 -4.64 10.97
C THR A 41 -4.10 -4.88 9.52
N SER A 42 -3.29 -4.39 8.58
CA SER A 42 -3.46 -4.66 7.17
C SER A 42 -2.17 -5.20 6.57
N LEU A 43 -2.32 -6.17 5.67
CA LEU A 43 -1.26 -6.71 4.84
C LEU A 43 -1.61 -6.41 3.39
N GLY A 44 -0.78 -5.60 2.76
CA GLY A 44 -0.97 -5.16 1.38
C GLY A 44 0.19 -5.59 0.51
N GLY A 45 -0.13 -5.88 -0.75
CA GLY A 45 0.85 -6.01 -1.81
C GLY A 45 0.45 -5.18 -3.02
N ASP A 46 1.44 -4.61 -3.69
CA ASP A 46 1.27 -3.95 -4.97
C ASP A 46 2.33 -4.37 -5.98
N VAL A 47 1.90 -4.45 -7.23
CA VAL A 47 2.72 -4.70 -8.40
C VAL A 47 2.54 -3.51 -9.34
N SER A 48 3.64 -2.96 -9.83
CA SER A 48 3.62 -1.86 -10.79
C SER A 48 4.56 -2.07 -11.96
N ILE A 49 4.12 -1.64 -13.13
CA ILE A 49 4.92 -1.57 -14.36
C ILE A 49 5.04 -0.10 -14.75
N GLU A 50 6.26 0.36 -14.94
CA GLU A 50 6.59 1.70 -15.43
C GLU A 50 7.26 1.57 -16.80
N GLN A 51 6.71 2.22 -17.83
CA GLN A 51 7.28 2.25 -19.17
C GLN A 51 7.50 3.69 -19.63
N PHE A 52 8.67 3.95 -20.20
CA PHE A 52 9.03 5.20 -20.84
C PHE A 52 8.84 5.03 -22.35
N LEU A 53 7.98 5.83 -22.98
CA LEU A 53 7.57 5.64 -24.38
C LEU A 53 8.38 6.44 -25.41
N TYR A 54 9.24 7.39 -24.99
CA TYR A 54 10.00 8.27 -25.89
C TYR A 54 11.39 8.62 -25.37
N LYS A 55 12.28 9.09 -26.27
CA LYS A 55 13.65 9.54 -26.00
C LYS A 55 13.70 10.61 -24.89
N PRO A 56 14.83 10.76 -24.18
CA PRO A 56 14.95 11.53 -22.93
C PRO A 56 14.46 12.99 -22.95
N GLU A 57 14.27 13.58 -24.13
CA GLU A 57 13.73 14.93 -24.31
C GLU A 57 12.19 15.03 -24.24
N HIS A 58 11.45 13.93 -24.44
CA HIS A 58 10.00 13.88 -24.28
C HIS A 58 9.66 12.63 -23.46
N VAL A 59 9.34 12.79 -22.17
CA VAL A 59 9.04 11.64 -21.30
C VAL A 59 7.52 11.48 -21.16
N LEU A 60 6.96 10.53 -21.90
CA LEU A 60 5.65 9.95 -21.58
C LEU A 60 5.88 8.74 -20.67
N LYS A 61 5.36 8.82 -19.44
CA LYS A 61 5.46 7.80 -18.41
C LYS A 61 4.09 7.13 -18.24
N ASP A 62 4.00 5.88 -18.65
CA ASP A 62 2.84 5.05 -18.35
C ASP A 62 3.11 4.27 -17.07
N LEU A 63 2.17 4.36 -16.13
CA LEU A 63 2.24 3.70 -14.82
C LEU A 63 0.98 2.88 -14.60
N TRP A 64 1.15 1.57 -14.56
CA TRP A 64 0.09 0.64 -14.21
C TRP A 64 0.34 0.11 -12.80
N ARG A 65 -0.63 0.25 -11.89
CA ARG A 65 -0.55 -0.23 -10.51
C ARG A 65 -1.73 -1.13 -10.19
N PHE A 66 -1.42 -2.33 -9.71
CA PHE A 66 -2.41 -3.29 -9.24
C PHE A 66 -2.02 -3.71 -7.83
N GLY A 67 -2.91 -3.50 -6.86
CA GLY A 67 -2.66 -3.85 -5.48
C GLY A 67 -3.90 -4.41 -4.80
N LYS A 68 -3.68 -5.28 -3.82
CA LYS A 68 -4.71 -5.79 -2.91
C LYS A 68 -4.24 -5.63 -1.48
N SER A 69 -5.14 -5.16 -0.63
CA SER A 69 -4.92 -5.05 0.81
C SER A 69 -5.96 -5.89 1.53
N TYR A 70 -5.50 -6.68 2.48
CA TYR A 70 -6.35 -7.47 3.36
C TYR A 70 -6.27 -6.88 4.76
N GLN A 71 -7.42 -6.48 5.30
CA GLN A 71 -7.56 -6.01 6.67
C GLN A 71 -7.93 -7.18 7.58
N ARG A 72 -7.28 -7.25 8.74
CA ARG A 72 -7.55 -8.21 9.80
C ARG A 72 -7.75 -7.44 11.10
N GLU A 73 -8.97 -7.52 11.61
CA GLU A 73 -9.26 -7.25 13.01
C GLU A 73 -8.83 -8.49 13.81
N ILE A 74 -7.98 -8.33 14.82
CA ILE A 74 -7.43 -9.39 15.69
C ILE A 74 -7.98 -9.20 17.10
#